data_AF-A0A821ZJD0-F1
#
_entry.id   AF-A0A821ZJD0-F1
#
_cell.length_a   1.000
_cell.length_b   1.000
_cell.length_c   1.000
_cell.angle_alpha   90.00
_cell.angle_beta   90.00
_cell.angle_gamma   90.00
#
_symmetry.space_group_name_H-M   'P 1'
#
loop_
_entity.id
_entity.type
_entity.pdbx_description
1 polymer ?
#
loop_
_entity_poly.entity_id
_entity_poly.type
_entity_poly.pdbx_seq_one_letter_code
_entity_poly.pdbx_strand_id
1 'polypeptide(L)' 'CICKKPWDHSRLMLRCDSCANWYHGDCIGVTKEQARVLDMNGDQFVCPPCK' A
#
# COMPACT_ATOMS: atom_id res chain seq x y z
N CYS A 1 -4.83 -6.00 -4.68
CA CYS A 1 -3.46 -5.68 -5.14
C CYS A 1 -3.32 -6.01 -6.63
N ILE A 2 -2.49 -5.27 -7.39
CA ILE A 2 -2.32 -5.46 -8.85
C ILE A 2 -1.73 -6.82 -9.24
N CYS A 3 -0.99 -7.47 -8.33
CA CYS A 3 -0.33 -8.73 -8.62
C CYS A 3 -1.27 -9.95 -8.65
N LYS A 4 -2.57 -9.78 -8.34
CA LYS A 4 -3.60 -10.83 -8.30
C LYS A 4 -3.22 -12.08 -7.47
N LYS A 5 -2.28 -11.95 -6.53
CA LYS A 5 -1.87 -13.02 -5.62
C LYS A 5 -2.87 -13.14 -4.45
N PRO A 6 -3.00 -14.32 -3.84
CA PRO A 6 -3.76 -14.50 -2.60
C PRO A 6 -3.30 -13.53 -1.51
N TRP A 7 -4.19 -13.27 -0.56
CA TRP A 7 -3.88 -12.46 0.61
C TRP A 7 -2.80 -13.12 1.47
N ASP A 8 -1.82 -12.34 1.90
CA ASP A 8 -0.69 -12.80 2.69
C ASP A 8 -0.45 -11.82 3.86
N HIS A 9 -0.79 -12.28 5.07
CA HIS A 9 -0.67 -11.48 6.30
C HIS A 9 0.79 -11.16 6.68
N SER A 10 1.78 -11.86 6.11
CA SER A 10 3.19 -11.61 6.38
C SER A 10 3.75 -10.42 5.60
N ARG A 11 3.03 -9.97 4.56
CA ARG A 11 3.47 -8.90 3.67
C ARG A 11 2.89 -7.56 4.10
N LEU A 12 3.69 -6.52 3.91
CA LEU A 12 3.25 -5.15 4.11
C LEU A 12 2.13 -4.82 3.10
N MET A 13 0.99 -4.37 3.60
CA MET A 13 -0.14 -3.96 2.78
C MET A 13 -0.58 -2.54 3.13
N LEU A 14 -0.84 -1.72 2.12
CA LEU A 14 -1.37 -0.37 2.25
C LEU A 14 -2.73 -0.28 1.58
N ARG A 15 -3.68 0.38 2.26
CA ARG A 15 -5.01 0.70 1.72
C ARG A 15 -4.96 2.06 1.05
N CYS A 16 -5.38 2.14 -0.20
CA CYS A 16 -5.50 3.40 -0.92
C CYS A 16 -6.72 4.19 -0.43
N ASP A 17 -6.56 5.48 -0.16
CA ASP A 17 -7.65 6.36 0.27
C ASP A 17 -8.60 6.74 -0.87
N SER A 18 -8.13 6.71 -2.12
CA SER A 18 -8.94 7.07 -3.30
C SER A 18 -9.88 5.94 -3.73
N CYS A 19 -9.39 4.69 -3.82
CA CYS A 19 -10.18 3.56 -4.32
C CYS A 19 -10.46 2.47 -3.28
N ALA A 20 -10.07 2.68 -2.02
CA ALA A 20 -10.22 1.72 -0.91
C ALA A 20 -9.58 0.34 -1.13
N ASN A 21 -8.82 0.14 -2.21
CA ASN A 21 -8.16 -1.12 -2.52
C ASN A 21 -6.86 -1.30 -1.74
N TRP A 22 -6.53 -2.57 -1.48
CA TRP A 22 -5.31 -2.97 -0.78
C TRP A 22 -4.20 -3.38 -1.73
N TYR A 23 -2.98 -2.92 -1.47
CA TYR A 23 -1.79 -3.18 -2.29
C TYR A 23 -0.64 -3.64 -1.43
N HIS A 24 0.15 -4.59 -1.91
CA HIS A 24 1.41 -4.93 -1.26
C HIS A 24 2.42 -3.81 -1.54
N GLY A 25 3.16 -3.37 -0.52
CA GLY A 25 4.14 -2.28 -0.67
C GLY A 25 5.11 -2.51 -1.84
N ASP A 26 5.65 -3.72 -1.97
CA ASP A 26 6.54 -4.10 -3.07
C ASP A 26 5.87 -4.07 -4.45
N CYS A 27 4.57 -4.34 -4.54
CA CYS A 27 3.84 -4.30 -5.81
C CYS A 27 3.59 -2.87 -6.31
N ILE A 28 3.76 -1.86 -5.46
CA ILE A 28 3.56 -0.43 -5.79
C ILE A 28 4.83 0.39 -5.54
N GLY A 29 5.98 -0.26 -5.30
CA GLY A 29 7.27 0.40 -5.08
C GLY A 29 7.38 1.14 -3.75
N VAL A 30 6.55 0.81 -2.75
CA VAL A 30 6.59 1.38 -1.41
C VAL A 30 7.44 0.50 -0.50
N THR A 31 8.49 1.07 0.08
CA THR A 31 9.35 0.37 1.05
C THR A 31 8.71 0.34 2.44
N LYS A 32 9.24 -0.51 3.32
CA LYS A 32 8.75 -0.59 4.72
C LYS A 32 8.92 0.75 5.45
N GLU A 33 10.01 1.45 5.18
CA GLU A 33 10.33 2.74 5.77
C GLU A 33 9.32 3.81 5.32
N GLN A 34 9.00 3.85 4.02
CA GLN A 34 7.99 4.77 3.49
C GLN A 34 6.61 4.49 4.08
N ALA A 35 6.20 3.22 4.14
CA ALA A 35 4.92 2.85 4.75
C ALA A 35 4.87 3.21 6.24
N ARG A 36 5.98 3.04 6.97
CA ARG A 36 6.10 3.44 8.36
C ARG A 36 5.99 4.95 8.54
N VAL A 37 6.61 5.75 7.67
CA VAL A 37 6.49 7.22 7.72
C VAL A 37 5.04 7.65 7.45
N LEU A 38 4.37 7.06 6.46
CA LEU A 38 2.95 7.34 6.19
C LEU A 38 2.07 7.04 7.42
N ASP A 39 2.29 5.89 8.06
CA ASP A 39 1.57 5.49 9.28
C ASP A 39 1.88 6.42 10.46
N MET A 40 3.16 6.74 10.69
CA MET A 40 3.59 7.64 11.77
C MET A 40 3.06 9.07 11.61
N ASN A 41 2.95 9.56 10.37
CA ASN A 41 2.47 10.91 10.07
C ASN A 41 0.94 10.97 9.92
N GLY A 42 0.27 9.83 9.75
CA GLY A 42 -1.15 9.77 9.37
C GLY A 42 -1.42 10.31 7.97
N ASP A 43 -0.43 10.22 7.07
CA ASP A 43 -0.52 10.72 5.70
C ASP A 43 -1.40 9.81 4.84
N GLN A 44 -2.18 10.42 3.93
CA GLN A 44 -3.00 9.66 2.99
C GLN A 44 -2.14 8.93 1.96
N PHE A 45 -2.48 7.68 1.71
CA PHE A 45 -1.83 6.87 0.70
C PHE A 45 -2.70 6.76 -0.56
N VAL A 46 -2.17 7.24 -1.70
CA VAL A 46 -2.81 7.08 -3.02
C VAL A 46 -1.99 6.11 -3.87
N CYS A 47 -2.62 5.01 -4.31
CA CYS A 47 -1.97 4.01 -5.13
C CYS A 47 -1.66 4.52 -6.56
N PRO A 48 -0.64 3.97 -7.25
CA PRO A 48 -0.27 4.42 -8.59
C PRO A 48 -1.43 4.42 -9.62
N PRO A 49 -2.36 3.45 -9.62
CA PRO A 49 -3.53 3.49 -10.52
C PRO A 49 -4.51 4.65 -10.29
N CYS A 50 -4.44 5.33 -9.15
CA CYS A 50 -5.31 6.45 -8.79
C CYS A 50 -4.57 7.80 -8.79
N LYS A 51 -3.28 7.80 -9.13
CA LYS A 51 -2.52 9.02 -9.43
C LYS A 51 -2.73 9.38 -10.88
#